data_AF-A0A1V5MYZ7-F1
#
_entry.id   AF-A0A1V5MYZ7-F1
#
_cell.length_a   1.000
_cell.length_b   1.000
_cell.length_c   1.000
_cell.angle_alpha   90.00
_cell.angle_beta   90.00
_cell.angle_gamma   90.00
#
_symmetry.space_group_name_H-M   'P 1'
#
loop_
_entity.id
_entity.type
_entity.pdbx_description
1 polymer ?
#
loop_
_entity_poly.entity_id
_entity_poly.type
_entity_poly.pdbx_seq_one_letter_code
_entity_poly.pdbx_strand_id
1 'polypeptide(L)'
;MTAMAVVVFDHTPLGDNLVFCCADGTILPRPTSEELAEIAILTHDGAKHTLPDKPRVAMLSFSTLGSAKHEEVDRVVKALEIVKQRRPDICIDGEFQMDTALSPFVASKKVQRPSEVAGRANVLIWPDLQAGNMAGKALMMMGQGKLVGATFLGINGLVGDHSRGASVEEIVAYISYIGAQVEKPGT
;
A
#
# COMPACT_ATOMS: atom_id res chain seq x y z
N MET A 1 4.47 11.92 7.51
CA MET A 1 3.11 11.48 7.91
C MET A 1 2.40 10.93 6.70
N THR A 2 1.65 9.83 6.85
CA THR A 2 0.85 9.21 5.77
C THR A 2 -0.42 8.58 6.36
N ALA A 3 -1.41 8.23 5.54
CA ALA A 3 -2.57 7.45 5.92
C ALA A 3 -2.52 6.06 5.26
N MET A 4 -2.49 5.01 6.09
CA MET A 4 -2.55 3.63 5.65
C MET A 4 -3.96 3.08 5.84
N ALA A 5 -4.52 2.51 4.79
CA ALA A 5 -5.76 1.74 4.83
C ALA A 5 -5.46 0.24 4.68
N VAL A 6 -6.24 -0.60 5.35
CA VAL A 6 -6.20 -2.05 5.18
C VAL A 6 -7.39 -2.44 4.32
N VAL A 7 -7.17 -3.26 3.30
CA VAL A 7 -8.24 -3.79 2.46
C VAL A 7 -8.24 -5.31 2.55
N VAL A 8 -9.37 -5.88 2.91
CA VAL A 8 -9.56 -7.32 3.09
C VAL A 8 -10.53 -7.82 2.03
N PHE A 9 -10.18 -8.93 1.38
CA PHE A 9 -11.04 -9.64 0.44
C PHE A 9 -11.22 -11.08 0.90
N ASP A 10 -12.48 -11.53 0.97
CA ASP A 10 -12.78 -12.92 1.30
C ASP A 10 -12.45 -13.85 0.11
N HIS A 11 -12.85 -13.46 -1.11
CA HIS A 11 -12.61 -14.21 -2.35
C HIS A 11 -12.38 -13.27 -3.54
N THR A 12 -11.33 -13.52 -4.32
CA THR A 12 -11.04 -12.81 -5.58
C THR A 12 -10.45 -13.76 -6.62
N PRO A 13 -10.42 -13.38 -7.91
CA PRO A 13 -9.65 -14.13 -8.91
C PRO A 13 -8.14 -14.23 -8.62
N LEU A 14 -7.60 -13.41 -7.73
CA LEU A 14 -6.21 -13.45 -7.29
C LEU A 14 -5.97 -14.45 -6.15
N GLY A 15 -7.04 -14.88 -5.46
CA GLY A 15 -6.98 -15.78 -4.31
C GLY A 15 -8.00 -15.43 -3.22
N ASP A 16 -7.96 -16.23 -2.16
CA ASP A 16 -8.83 -16.14 -0.98
C ASP A 16 -8.14 -15.41 0.18
N ASN A 17 -8.95 -14.78 1.04
CA ASN A 17 -8.51 -14.15 2.30
C ASN A 17 -7.33 -13.18 2.12
N LEU A 18 -7.36 -12.38 1.05
CA LEU A 18 -6.29 -11.44 0.74
C LEU A 18 -6.39 -10.20 1.63
N VAL A 19 -5.25 -9.81 2.21
CA VAL A 19 -5.12 -8.58 3.01
C VAL A 19 -4.06 -7.71 2.39
N PHE A 20 -4.42 -6.46 2.10
CA PHE A 20 -3.53 -5.44 1.56
C PHE A 20 -3.42 -4.26 2.50
N CYS A 21 -2.22 -3.72 2.66
CA CYS A 21 -2.02 -2.39 3.25
C CYS A 21 -1.73 -1.39 2.12
N CYS A 22 -2.48 -0.30 2.05
CA CYS A 22 -2.41 0.66 0.94
C CYS A 22 -2.18 2.08 1.46
N ALA A 23 -1.33 2.84 0.80
CA ALA A 23 -1.07 4.26 1.12
C ALA A 23 -0.48 5.00 -0.09
N ASP A 24 -0.55 6.33 -0.23
CA ASP A 24 -1.46 7.23 0.48
C ASP A 24 -2.67 7.53 -0.41
N GLY A 25 -3.87 7.44 0.18
CA GLY A 25 -5.14 7.74 -0.49
C GLY A 25 -5.95 8.83 0.22
N THR A 26 -5.34 9.56 1.16
CA THR A 26 -6.06 10.49 2.03
C THR A 26 -5.34 11.83 2.25
N ILE A 27 -4.02 11.87 2.44
CA ILE A 27 -3.35 13.08 2.98
C ILE A 27 -2.67 13.91 1.90
N LEU A 28 -1.70 13.35 1.17
CA LEU A 28 -0.81 14.12 0.29
C LEU A 28 -1.29 14.08 -1.17
N PRO A 29 -1.77 15.20 -1.75
CA PRO A 29 -2.32 15.23 -3.11
C PRO A 29 -1.36 14.70 -4.18
N ARG A 30 -0.10 15.11 -4.11
CA ARG A 30 0.98 14.70 -5.01
C ARG A 30 2.31 14.73 -4.26
N PRO A 31 2.72 13.62 -3.61
CA PRO A 31 3.95 13.59 -2.83
C PRO A 31 5.19 13.73 -3.73
N THR A 32 6.20 14.43 -3.24
CA THR A 32 7.57 14.39 -3.81
C THR A 32 8.17 12.98 -3.73
N SER A 33 9.28 12.71 -4.42
CA SER A 33 9.95 11.40 -4.32
C SER A 33 10.39 11.07 -2.90
N GLU A 34 10.86 12.07 -2.15
CA GLU A 34 11.28 11.97 -0.77
C GLU A 34 10.10 11.66 0.16
N GLU A 35 8.95 12.33 -0.03
CA GLU A 35 7.72 12.05 0.72
C GLU A 35 7.14 10.68 0.35
N LEU A 36 7.16 10.29 -0.92
CA LEU A 36 6.67 8.99 -1.38
C LEU A 36 7.53 7.84 -0.83
N ALA A 37 8.85 8.05 -0.72
CA ALA A 37 9.75 7.12 -0.05
C ALA A 37 9.42 7.01 1.45
N GLU A 38 9.15 8.12 2.12
CA GLU A 38 8.75 8.13 3.52
C GLU A 38 7.40 7.42 3.74
N ILE A 39 6.42 7.66 2.85
CA ILE A 39 5.14 6.93 2.83
C ILE A 39 5.39 5.42 2.75
N ALA A 40 6.26 4.98 1.83
CA ALA A 40 6.55 3.56 1.65
C ALA A 40 7.18 2.93 2.90
N ILE A 41 8.12 3.62 3.55
CA ILE A 41 8.79 3.17 4.78
C ILE A 41 7.79 3.06 5.94
N LEU A 42 7.01 4.11 6.18
CA LEU A 42 6.01 4.14 7.26
C LEU A 42 4.94 3.06 7.04
N THR A 43 4.46 2.91 5.81
CA THR A 43 3.45 1.90 5.47
C THR A 43 3.99 0.49 5.62
N HIS A 44 5.24 0.24 5.22
CA HIS A 44 5.90 -1.05 5.46
C HIS A 44 5.96 -1.39 6.94
N ASP A 45 6.42 -0.46 7.78
CA ASP A 45 6.58 -0.71 9.21
C ASP A 45 5.22 -0.90 9.90
N GLY A 46 4.19 -0.14 9.51
CA GLY A 46 2.80 -0.40 9.95
C GLY A 46 2.28 -1.76 9.49
N ALA A 47 2.54 -2.15 8.24
CA ALA A 47 2.07 -3.40 7.66
C ALA A 47 2.64 -4.64 8.35
N LYS A 48 3.83 -4.58 8.99
CA LYS A 48 4.40 -5.69 9.77
C LYS A 48 3.48 -6.17 10.90
N HIS A 49 2.70 -5.26 11.47
CA HIS A 49 1.83 -5.57 12.59
C HIS A 49 0.40 -5.94 12.16
N THR A 50 0.09 -5.74 10.88
CA THR A 50 -1.23 -5.92 10.27
C THR A 50 -1.32 -7.16 9.41
N LEU A 51 -0.29 -7.40 8.59
CA LEU A 51 -0.28 -8.52 7.65
C LEU A 51 0.11 -9.83 8.35
N PRO A 52 -0.50 -10.97 7.95
CA PRO A 52 -0.07 -12.28 8.44
C PRO A 52 1.30 -12.69 7.86
N ASP A 53 1.65 -12.16 6.69
CA ASP A 53 2.88 -12.46 5.96
C ASP A 53 3.86 -11.28 5.98
N LYS A 54 5.14 -11.57 5.64
CA LYS A 54 6.16 -10.56 5.37
C LYS A 54 5.62 -9.48 4.41
N PRO A 55 5.72 -8.18 4.77
CA PRO A 55 5.35 -7.09 3.87
C PRO A 55 6.21 -7.09 2.59
N ARG A 56 5.54 -7.02 1.44
CA ARG A 56 6.09 -6.94 0.09
C ARG A 56 5.52 -5.69 -0.57
N VAL A 57 6.35 -4.66 -0.64
CA VAL A 57 5.97 -3.30 -0.99
C VAL A 57 6.12 -3.07 -2.48
N ALA A 58 5.02 -2.80 -3.18
CA ALA A 58 5.03 -2.38 -4.57
C ALA A 58 4.86 -0.86 -4.67
N MET A 59 5.83 -0.20 -5.30
CA MET A 59 5.72 1.20 -5.71
C MET A 59 4.93 1.27 -7.03
N LEU A 60 3.68 1.73 -6.96
CA LEU A 60 2.76 1.68 -8.10
C LEU A 60 2.96 2.85 -9.07
N SER A 61 2.75 2.56 -10.35
CA SER A 61 2.83 3.51 -11.46
C SER A 61 1.96 3.00 -12.62
N PHE A 62 1.75 3.83 -13.64
CA PHE A 62 1.24 3.34 -14.93
C PHE A 62 2.34 2.69 -15.79
N SER A 63 3.61 2.75 -15.36
CA SER A 63 4.75 2.05 -15.97
C SER A 63 5.11 0.78 -15.19
N THR A 64 5.68 -0.20 -15.88
CA THR A 64 6.40 -1.32 -15.28
C THR A 64 7.82 -1.33 -15.83
N LEU A 65 8.81 -1.11 -14.97
CA LEU A 65 10.25 -1.19 -15.30
C LEU A 65 10.64 -0.42 -16.57
N GLY A 66 10.18 0.83 -16.69
CA GLY A 66 10.47 1.72 -17.81
C GLY A 66 9.65 1.46 -19.07
N SER A 67 8.53 0.72 -18.99
CA SER A 67 7.62 0.53 -20.12
C SER A 67 7.01 1.85 -20.64
N ALA A 68 6.98 2.90 -19.81
CA ALA A 68 6.66 4.25 -20.21
C ALA A 68 7.71 5.25 -19.67
N LYS A 69 7.92 6.35 -20.38
CA LYS A 69 8.81 7.45 -19.97
C LYS A 69 7.98 8.69 -19.66
N HIS A 70 8.05 9.17 -18.43
CA HIS A 70 7.29 10.33 -17.96
C HIS A 70 7.86 10.82 -16.63
N GLU A 71 7.75 12.12 -16.34
CA GLU A 71 8.24 12.69 -15.07
C GLU A 71 7.59 12.05 -13.82
N GLU A 72 6.33 11.64 -13.93
CA GLU A 72 5.63 10.91 -12.86
C GLU A 72 6.19 9.50 -12.63
N VAL A 73 6.71 8.85 -13.68
CA VAL A 73 7.40 7.56 -13.57
C VAL A 73 8.74 7.78 -12.87
N ASP A 74 9.50 8.78 -13.32
CA ASP A 74 10.81 9.12 -12.75
C ASP A 74 10.70 9.45 -11.26
N ARG A 75 9.62 10.15 -10.85
CA ARG A 75 9.32 10.45 -9.44
C ARG A 75 9.19 9.19 -8.58
N VAL A 76 8.48 8.17 -9.08
CA VAL A 76 8.28 6.89 -8.37
C VAL A 76 9.57 6.07 -8.35
N VAL A 77 10.32 6.04 -9.46
CA VAL A 77 11.63 5.36 -9.53
C VAL A 77 12.62 5.97 -8.53
N LYS A 78 12.72 7.30 -8.49
CA LYS A 78 13.56 8.00 -7.52
C LYS A 78 13.13 7.73 -6.08
N ALA A 79 11.83 7.65 -5.79
CA ALA A 79 11.35 7.26 -4.47
C ALA A 79 11.80 5.84 -4.09
N LEU A 80 11.68 4.88 -5.01
CA LEU A 80 12.16 3.51 -4.81
C LEU A 80 13.66 3.45 -4.50
N GLU A 81 14.47 4.23 -5.22
CA GLU A 81 15.92 4.35 -4.97
C GLU A 81 16.21 4.89 -3.57
N ILE A 82 15.51 5.95 -3.15
CA ILE A 82 15.64 6.53 -1.81
C ILE A 82 15.32 5.49 -0.73
N VAL A 83 14.24 4.72 -0.88
CA VAL A 83 13.90 3.67 0.09
C VAL A 83 14.99 2.61 0.15
N LYS A 84 15.45 2.10 -1.01
CA LYS A 84 16.52 1.08 -1.06
C LYS A 84 17.82 1.56 -0.42
N GLN A 85 18.14 2.85 -0.53
CA GLN A 85 19.31 3.45 0.12
C GLN A 85 19.13 3.60 1.63
N ARG A 86 17.98 4.11 2.09
CA ARG A 86 17.72 4.40 3.52
C ARG A 86 17.38 3.15 4.33
N ARG A 87 16.70 2.19 3.73
CA ARG A 87 16.10 1.01 4.37
C ARG A 87 16.24 -0.22 3.47
N PRO A 88 17.48 -0.72 3.28
CA PRO A 88 17.75 -1.90 2.44
C PRO A 88 17.13 -3.20 2.99
N ASP A 89 16.64 -3.20 4.24
CA ASP A 89 15.91 -4.30 4.87
C ASP A 89 14.49 -4.51 4.29
N ILE A 90 13.92 -3.47 3.68
CA ILE A 90 12.55 -3.49 3.17
C ILE A 90 12.49 -4.30 1.88
N CYS A 91 11.58 -5.29 1.85
CA CYS A 91 11.23 -6.00 0.62
C CYS A 91 10.36 -5.11 -0.26
N ILE A 92 11.01 -4.27 -1.08
CA ILE A 92 10.36 -3.27 -1.94
C ILE A 92 10.80 -3.38 -3.38
N ASP A 93 9.86 -3.17 -4.30
CA ASP A 93 10.15 -3.15 -5.73
C ASP A 93 9.20 -2.28 -6.54
N GLY A 94 9.59 -2.00 -7.78
CA GLY A 94 8.84 -1.16 -8.71
C GLY A 94 9.74 -0.50 -9.75
N GLU A 95 9.26 0.53 -10.44
CA GLU A 95 7.86 0.96 -10.47
C GLU A 95 7.01 -0.08 -11.22
N PHE A 96 5.79 -0.34 -10.74
CA PHE A 96 4.92 -1.38 -11.30
C PHE A 96 3.51 -0.89 -11.59
N GLN A 97 2.96 -1.35 -12.71
CA GLN A 97 1.51 -1.41 -12.88
C GLN A 97 0.89 -2.37 -11.87
N MET A 98 -0.35 -2.08 -11.45
CA MET A 98 -1.04 -2.86 -10.41
C MET A 98 -1.19 -4.34 -10.77
N ASP A 99 -1.42 -4.65 -12.05
CA ASP A 99 -1.48 -6.03 -12.56
C ASP A 99 -0.15 -6.77 -12.36
N THR A 100 0.97 -6.07 -12.55
CA THR A 100 2.33 -6.58 -12.37
C THR A 100 2.64 -6.80 -10.90
N ALA A 101 2.16 -5.92 -10.02
CA ALA A 101 2.34 -6.07 -8.57
C ALA A 101 1.57 -7.27 -8.01
N LEU A 102 0.39 -7.58 -8.56
CA LEU A 102 -0.57 -8.51 -7.95
C LEU A 102 -0.71 -9.87 -8.65
N SER A 103 -0.49 -9.95 -9.97
CA SER A 103 -0.69 -11.20 -10.74
C SER A 103 0.64 -11.90 -11.01
N PRO A 104 0.87 -13.12 -10.48
CA PRO A 104 2.05 -13.91 -10.81
C PRO A 104 2.22 -14.15 -12.31
N PHE A 105 1.11 -14.31 -13.04
CA PHE A 105 1.11 -14.52 -14.49
C PHE A 105 1.55 -13.27 -15.26
N VAL A 106 1.10 -12.07 -14.86
CA VAL A 106 1.53 -10.83 -15.52
C VAL A 106 2.98 -10.50 -15.14
N ALA A 107 3.33 -10.68 -13.86
CA ALA A 107 4.69 -10.47 -13.36
C ALA A 107 5.71 -11.33 -14.12
N SER A 108 5.44 -12.62 -14.33
CA SER A 108 6.37 -13.51 -15.06
C SER A 108 6.63 -13.09 -16.51
N LYS A 109 5.72 -12.32 -17.12
CA LYS A 109 5.88 -11.78 -18.47
C LYS A 109 6.61 -10.45 -18.51
N LYS A 110 6.33 -9.56 -17.56
CA LYS A 110 6.84 -8.17 -17.56
C LYS A 110 8.12 -8.00 -16.74
N VAL A 111 8.39 -8.88 -15.77
CA VAL A 111 9.53 -8.80 -14.86
C VAL A 111 10.48 -9.95 -15.11
N GLN A 112 11.53 -9.69 -15.90
CA GLN A 112 12.51 -10.69 -16.34
C GLN A 112 13.73 -10.83 -15.40
N ARG A 113 13.71 -10.12 -14.27
CA ARG A 113 14.72 -10.24 -13.21
C ARG A 113 14.08 -10.83 -11.94
N PRO A 114 14.86 -11.39 -11.01
CA PRO A 114 14.34 -11.78 -9.71
C PRO A 114 13.63 -10.61 -9.00
N SER A 115 12.46 -10.89 -8.42
CA SER A 115 11.70 -9.97 -7.59
C SER A 115 10.92 -10.76 -6.56
N GLU A 116 11.06 -10.42 -5.27
CA GLU A 116 10.23 -10.98 -4.20
C GLU A 116 8.83 -10.34 -4.15
N VAL A 117 8.63 -9.22 -4.85
CA VAL A 117 7.43 -8.37 -4.77
C VAL A 117 6.50 -8.56 -5.96
N ALA A 118 7.03 -8.60 -7.19
CA ALA A 118 6.20 -8.68 -8.40
C ALA A 118 5.30 -9.92 -8.38
N GLY A 119 4.00 -9.71 -8.63
CA GLY A 119 2.96 -10.74 -8.58
C GLY A 119 2.62 -11.25 -7.18
N ARG A 120 3.20 -10.69 -6.12
CA ARG A 120 3.08 -11.16 -4.73
C ARG A 120 2.94 -10.02 -3.73
N ALA A 121 2.79 -8.78 -4.20
CA ALA A 121 2.73 -7.61 -3.34
C ALA A 121 1.52 -7.67 -2.41
N ASN A 122 1.70 -7.24 -1.17
CA ASN A 122 0.64 -7.10 -0.16
C ASN A 122 0.69 -5.73 0.53
N VAL A 123 1.65 -4.88 0.16
CA VAL A 123 1.67 -3.46 0.48
C VAL A 123 1.72 -2.66 -0.83
N LEU A 124 0.74 -1.77 -1.02
CA LEU A 124 0.55 -1.02 -2.26
C LEU A 124 0.76 0.46 -2.01
N ILE A 125 1.81 1.02 -2.63
CA ILE A 125 2.10 2.46 -2.53
C ILE A 125 1.60 3.16 -3.77
N TRP A 126 0.51 3.93 -3.64
CA TRP A 126 -0.06 4.74 -4.71
C TRP A 126 0.80 5.98 -4.99
N PRO A 127 0.92 6.40 -6.25
CA PRO A 127 1.81 7.50 -6.63
C PRO A 127 1.30 8.87 -6.18
N ASP A 128 -0.01 9.02 -6.00
CA ASP A 128 -0.68 10.25 -5.62
C ASP A 128 -2.09 9.99 -5.05
N LEU A 129 -2.72 11.04 -4.51
CA LEU A 129 -4.03 10.98 -3.87
C LEU A 129 -5.16 10.62 -4.83
N GLN A 130 -5.08 11.01 -6.11
CA GLN A 130 -6.10 10.69 -7.10
C GLN A 130 -6.13 9.18 -7.33
N ALA A 131 -4.96 8.59 -7.60
CA ALA A 131 -4.80 7.16 -7.76
C ALA A 131 -5.27 6.40 -6.51
N GLY A 132 -4.84 6.82 -5.32
CA GLY A 132 -5.19 6.14 -4.09
C GLY A 132 -6.67 6.25 -3.73
N ASN A 133 -7.26 7.43 -3.83
CA ASN A 133 -8.67 7.65 -3.50
C ASN A 133 -9.61 6.91 -4.47
N MET A 134 -9.32 6.97 -5.77
CA MET A 134 -10.09 6.24 -6.78
C MET A 134 -9.95 4.73 -6.62
N ALA A 135 -8.72 4.22 -6.42
CA ALA A 135 -8.47 2.80 -6.23
C ALA A 135 -9.17 2.28 -4.97
N GLY A 136 -9.05 2.96 -3.83
CA GLY A 136 -9.73 2.57 -2.59
C GLY A 136 -11.24 2.45 -2.77
N LYS A 137 -11.87 3.45 -3.40
CA LYS A 137 -13.30 3.42 -3.72
C LYS A 137 -13.69 2.30 -4.69
N ALA A 138 -12.88 2.06 -5.71
CA ALA A 138 -13.10 0.99 -6.67
C ALA A 138 -13.01 -0.40 -6.02
N LEU A 139 -12.03 -0.62 -5.14
CA LEU A 139 -11.86 -1.87 -4.40
C LEU A 139 -13.07 -2.15 -3.49
N MET A 140 -13.62 -1.13 -2.84
CA MET A 140 -14.84 -1.27 -2.04
C MET A 140 -16.08 -1.52 -2.88
N MET A 141 -16.36 -0.64 -3.84
CA MET A 141 -17.64 -0.65 -4.56
C MET A 141 -17.75 -1.75 -5.62
N MET A 142 -16.64 -2.09 -6.28
CA MET A 142 -16.62 -3.05 -7.39
C MET A 142 -15.84 -4.32 -7.04
N GLY A 143 -14.84 -4.22 -6.17
CA GLY A 143 -14.01 -5.36 -5.76
C GLY A 143 -14.58 -6.18 -4.61
N GLN A 144 -15.67 -5.73 -3.96
CA GLN A 144 -16.21 -6.33 -2.72
C GLN A 144 -15.19 -6.34 -1.56
N GLY A 145 -14.17 -5.48 -1.64
CA GLY A 145 -13.18 -5.33 -0.59
C GLY A 145 -13.76 -4.59 0.61
N LYS A 146 -13.45 -5.08 1.80
CA LYS A 146 -13.77 -4.40 3.07
C LYS A 146 -12.58 -3.53 3.44
N LEU A 147 -12.78 -2.22 3.54
CA LEU A 147 -11.72 -1.28 3.86
C LEU A 147 -11.78 -0.93 5.35
N VAL A 148 -10.68 -1.14 6.07
CA VAL A 148 -10.50 -0.83 7.48
C VAL A 148 -9.44 0.26 7.60
N GLY A 149 -9.81 1.43 8.10
CA GLY A 149 -8.92 2.59 8.13
C GLY A 149 -9.62 3.91 7.76
N ALA A 150 -8.86 4.99 7.57
CA ALA A 150 -7.39 5.05 7.43
C ALA A 150 -6.66 5.38 8.75
N THR A 151 -5.52 4.73 9.01
CA THR A 151 -4.66 4.98 10.17
C THR A 151 -3.55 5.96 9.81
N PHE A 152 -3.38 7.02 10.58
CA PHE A 152 -2.27 7.95 10.39
C PHE A 152 -0.98 7.39 10.97
N LEU A 153 0.08 7.42 10.18
CA LEU A 153 1.43 6.96 10.53
C LEU A 153 2.42 8.11 10.51
N GLY A 154 3.46 8.02 11.34
CA GLY A 154 4.51 9.05 11.46
C GLY A 154 4.08 10.27 12.29
N ILE A 155 3.17 10.06 13.25
CA ILE A 155 2.74 11.05 14.25
C ILE A 155 2.85 10.47 15.66
N ASN A 156 2.86 11.34 16.67
CA ASN A 156 2.77 10.91 18.07
C ASN A 156 1.31 10.62 18.43
N GLY A 157 0.97 9.33 18.56
CA GLY A 157 -0.37 8.87 18.95
C GLY A 157 -1.11 8.13 17.85
N LEU A 158 -2.33 7.68 18.16
CA LEU A 158 -3.20 6.93 17.24
C LEU A 158 -4.30 7.85 16.75
N VAL A 159 -4.26 8.17 15.46
CA VAL A 159 -5.30 8.97 14.81
C VAL A 159 -5.81 8.17 13.62
N GLY A 160 -7.14 8.01 13.56
CA GLY A 160 -7.84 7.47 12.42
C GLY A 160 -8.69 8.54 11.76
N ASP A 161 -8.78 8.48 10.43
CA ASP A 161 -9.75 9.25 9.66
C ASP A 161 -10.75 8.30 8.99
N HIS A 162 -12.02 8.68 9.03
CA HIS A 162 -13.12 7.92 8.46
C HIS A 162 -13.95 8.77 7.52
N SER A 163 -14.42 8.14 6.45
CA SER A 163 -15.43 8.73 5.58
C SER A 163 -16.68 9.09 6.38
N ARG A 164 -17.30 10.22 6.06
CA ARG A 164 -18.62 10.62 6.60
C ARG A 164 -19.73 9.59 6.35
N GLY A 165 -19.53 8.72 5.36
CA GLY A 165 -20.44 7.62 5.05
C GLY A 165 -20.05 6.27 5.66
N ALA A 166 -19.11 6.23 6.60
CA ALA A 166 -18.67 4.98 7.20
C ALA A 166 -19.80 4.29 7.97
N SER A 167 -19.90 2.98 7.84
CA SER A 167 -20.88 2.17 8.58
C SER A 167 -20.43 1.95 10.02
N VAL A 168 -21.37 1.56 10.89
CA VAL A 168 -21.05 1.22 12.29
C VAL A 168 -20.06 0.06 12.34
N GLU A 169 -20.24 -0.93 11.47
CA GLU A 169 -19.37 -2.10 11.35
C GLU A 169 -17.95 -1.70 10.94
N GLU A 170 -17.78 -0.76 10.01
CA GLU A 170 -16.47 -0.24 9.61
C GLU A 170 -15.77 0.48 10.78
N ILE A 171 -16.51 1.28 11.56
CA ILE A 171 -15.98 1.97 12.73
C ILE A 171 -15.56 0.97 13.81
N VAL A 172 -16.40 -0.02 14.12
CA VAL A 172 -16.09 -1.07 15.11
C VAL A 172 -14.90 -1.92 14.66
N ALA A 173 -14.83 -2.28 13.38
CA ALA A 173 -13.69 -3.01 12.82
C ALA A 173 -12.40 -2.20 12.95
N TYR A 174 -12.45 -0.89 12.68
CA TYR A 174 -11.29 -0.02 12.84
C TYR A 174 -10.85 0.12 14.30
N ILE A 175 -11.78 0.32 15.23
CA ILE A 175 -11.46 0.39 16.67
C ILE A 175 -10.82 -0.92 17.15
N SER A 176 -11.34 -2.06 16.70
CA SER A 176 -10.78 -3.38 17.04
C SER A 176 -9.37 -3.54 16.45
N TYR A 177 -9.19 -3.15 15.19
CA TYR A 177 -7.90 -3.16 14.51
C TYR A 177 -6.87 -2.27 15.23
N ILE A 178 -7.21 -1.00 15.51
CA ILE A 178 -6.27 -0.06 16.11
C ILE A 178 -5.95 -0.45 17.56
N GLY A 179 -6.91 -1.01 18.31
CA GLY A 179 -6.67 -1.55 19.65
C GLY A 179 -5.61 -2.66 19.65
N ALA A 180 -5.67 -3.57 18.68
CA ALA A 180 -4.67 -4.63 18.52
C ALA A 180 -3.26 -4.10 18.14
N GLN A 181 -3.16 -2.89 17.58
CA GLN A 181 -1.87 -2.24 17.32
C GLN A 181 -1.24 -1.65 18.60
N VAL A 182 -2.04 -1.31 19.62
CA VAL A 182 -1.56 -0.77 20.91
C VAL A 182 -1.01 -1.86 21.81
N GLU A 183 -1.62 -3.05 21.79
CA GLU A 183 -1.26 -4.17 22.66
C GLU A 183 0.04 -4.89 22.26
N LYS A 184 0.72 -4.43 21.20
CA LYS A 184 2.08 -4.88 20.83
C LYS A 184 3.19 -3.88 21.22
N PRO A 185 3.33 -3.42 22.48
CA PRO A 185 4.54 -2.71 22.89
C PRO A 185 5.63 -3.74 23.22
N GLY A 186 6.68 -3.80 22.39
CA GLY A 186 7.98 -4.38 22.72
C GLY A 186 7.99 -5.82 23.26
N THR A 187 8.20 -6.79 22.37
CA THR A 187 8.94 -8.02 22.70
C THR A 187 10.16 -8.10 21.80
#